data_AF-A0A971ZGK0-F1
#
_entry.id   AF-A0A971ZGK0-F1
#
_cell.length_a   1.000
_cell.length_b   1.000
_cell.length_c   1.000
_cell.angle_alpha   90.00
_cell.angle_beta   90.00
_cell.angle_gamma   90.00
#
_symmetry.space_group_name_H-M   'P 1'
#
loop_
_entity.id
_entity.type
_entity.pdbx_description
1 polymer ?
#
loop_
_entity_poly.entity_id
_entity_poly.type
_entity_poly.pdbx_seq_one_letter_code
_entity_poly.pdbx_strand_id
1 'polypeptide(L)' 'VPEVMNRATINGSIEIGRAPGTVTVTFLAPVSALKKVGLYDIIKEHYGLYD' A
#
# COMPACT_ATOMS: atom_id res chain seq x y z
N VAL A 1 -17.29 -13.91 -18.45
CA VAL A 1 -16.77 -13.71 -17.09
C VAL A 1 -16.47 -12.22 -16.96
N PRO A 2 -16.98 -11.49 -15.95
CA PRO A 2 -16.66 -10.08 -15.80
C PRO A 2 -15.14 -9.96 -15.63
N GLU A 3 -14.47 -9.34 -16.58
CA GLU A 3 -13.04 -9.08 -16.49
C GLU A 3 -12.80 -8.19 -15.26
N VAL A 4 -11.80 -8.54 -14.45
CA VAL A 4 -11.45 -7.79 -13.25
C VAL A 4 -11.00 -6.38 -13.68
N MET A 5 -11.88 -5.39 -13.53
CA MET A 5 -11.66 -4.01 -13.98
C MET A 5 -10.61 -3.25 -13.15
N ASN A 6 -10.24 -3.77 -11.98
CA ASN A 6 -9.33 -3.13 -11.05
C ASN A 6 -7.97 -3.83 -11.03
N ARG A 7 -7.28 -3.85 -12.17
CA ARG A 7 -5.89 -4.32 -12.24
C ARG A 7 -4.94 -3.14 -11.99
N ALA A 8 -4.25 -3.15 -10.86
CA ALA A 8 -3.17 -2.22 -10.55
C ALA A 8 -1.82 -2.97 -10.58
N THR A 9 -0.85 -2.43 -11.32
CA THR A 9 0.54 -2.92 -11.31
C THR A 9 1.36 -1.98 -10.44
N ILE A 10 1.97 -2.52 -9.39
CA ILE A 10 2.79 -1.76 -8.44
C ILE A 10 4.18 -2.38 -8.40
N ASN A 11 5.23 -1.54 -8.42
CA ASN A 11 6.60 -1.99 -8.17
C ASN A 11 6.84 -2.06 -6.65
N GLY A 12 7.24 -3.22 -6.14
CA GLY A 12 7.38 -3.48 -4.71
C GLY A 12 7.46 -4.98 -4.40
N SER A 13 7.38 -5.34 -3.13
CA SER A 13 7.20 -6.73 -2.72
C SER A 13 5.70 -7.05 -2.62
N ILE A 14 5.28 -8.20 -3.14
CA ILE A 14 3.90 -8.69 -3.08
C ILE A 14 3.93 -10.06 -2.40
N GLU A 15 3.33 -10.15 -1.23
CA GLU A 15 3.16 -11.40 -0.47
C GLU A 15 1.70 -11.85 -0.56
N ILE A 16 1.47 -13.02 -1.17
CA ILE A 16 0.13 -13.59 -1.35
C ILE A 16 -0.07 -14.68 -0.29
N GLY A 17 -0.95 -14.42 0.68
CA GLY A 17 -1.40 -15.44 1.64
C GLY A 17 -2.24 -16.53 0.95
N ARG A 18 -2.73 -17.52 1.71
CA ARG A 18 -3.59 -18.56 1.13
C ARG A 18 -4.91 -17.98 0.63
N ALA A 19 -5.21 -18.13 -0.66
CA ALA A 19 -6.49 -17.73 -1.25
C ALA A 19 -7.68 -18.42 -0.53
N PRO A 20 -8.80 -17.71 -0.27
CA PRO A 20 -9.11 -16.33 -0.64
C PRO A 20 -8.66 -15.32 0.43
N GLY A 21 -7.44 -15.46 0.95
CA GLY A 21 -6.89 -14.69 2.06
C GLY A 21 -6.22 -13.37 1.66
N THR A 22 -5.43 -12.84 2.59
CA THR A 22 -4.84 -11.51 2.54
C THR A 22 -3.66 -11.43 1.56
N VAL A 23 -3.56 -10.29 0.86
CA VAL A 23 -2.38 -9.91 0.08
C VAL A 23 -1.75 -8.69 0.73
N THR A 24 -0.46 -8.76 1.01
CA THR A 24 0.32 -7.63 1.53
C THR A 24 1.21 -7.09 0.41
N VAL A 25 1.13 -5.78 0.17
CA VAL A 25 1.96 -5.10 -0.84
C VAL A 25 2.77 -4.01 -0.17
N THR A 26 4.09 -4.07 -0.34
CA THR A 26 5.03 -3.08 0.21
C THR A 26 5.67 -2.29 -0.92
N PHE A 27 5.49 -0.99 -0.91
CA PHE A 27 6.02 -0.07 -1.91
C PHE A 27 6.36 1.29 -1.30
N LEU A 28 7.27 2.03 -1.91
CA LEU A 28 7.55 3.41 -1.53
C LEU A 28 6.44 4.32 -2.06
N ALA A 29 5.81 5.07 -1.16
CA ALA A 29 4.76 6.02 -1.49
C ALA A 29 5.23 7.47 -1.27
N PRO A 30 4.96 8.40 -2.21
CA PRO A 30 5.29 9.82 -1.99
C PRO A 30 4.55 10.39 -0.78
N VAL A 31 5.28 11.11 0.09
CA VAL A 31 4.72 11.77 1.29
C VAL A 31 3.56 12.71 0.93
N SER A 32 3.67 13.43 -0.19
CA SER A 32 2.61 14.34 -0.65
C SER A 32 1.31 13.61 -0.98
N ALA A 33 1.38 12.40 -1.52
CA ALA A 33 0.21 11.56 -1.77
C ALA A 33 -0.38 11.04 -0.45
N LEU A 34 0.46 10.55 0.46
CA LEU A 34 0.04 10.08 1.79
C LEU A 34 -0.67 11.17 2.60
N LYS A 35 -0.17 12.42 2.54
CA LYS A 35 -0.80 13.58 3.19
C LYS A 35 -2.19 13.89 2.59
N LYS A 36 -2.33 13.84 1.25
CA LYS A 36 -3.60 14.10 0.58
C LYS A 36 -4.72 13.13 0.97
N VAL A 37 -4.36 11.88 1.26
CA VAL A 37 -5.33 10.83 1.64
C VAL A 37 -5.43 10.62 3.15
N GLY A 38 -4.76 11.45 3.97
CA GLY A 38 -4.82 11.38 5.43
C GLY A 38 -4.11 10.18 6.06
N LEU A 39 -3.23 9.49 5.34
CA LEU A 39 -2.50 8.31 5.84
C LEU A 39 -1.11 8.63 6.37
N TYR A 40 -0.64 9.87 6.21
CA TYR A 40 0.74 10.22 6.53
C TYR A 40 1.10 10.06 8.00
N ASP A 41 0.24 10.46 8.94
CA ASP A 41 0.58 10.43 10.37
C ASP A 41 0.76 9.00 10.89
N ILE A 42 -0.08 8.07 10.43
CA ILE A 42 0.04 6.62 10.74
C ILE A 42 1.38 6.07 10.24
N ILE A 43 1.78 6.44 9.01
CA ILE A 43 3.05 6.00 8.42
C ILE A 43 4.24 6.66 9.15
N LYS A 44 4.12 7.93 9.54
CA LYS A 44 5.15 8.67 10.28
C LYS A 44 5.45 7.98 11.62
N GLU A 45 4.41 7.61 12.37
CA GLU A 45 4.54 6.85 13.62
C GLU A 45 5.12 5.45 13.37
N HIS A 46 4.59 4.71 12.39
CA HIS A 46 5.01 3.34 12.09
C HIS A 46 6.49 3.21 11.75
N TYR A 47 7.04 4.17 11.01
CA TYR A 47 8.45 4.17 10.61
C TYR A 47 9.36 5.01 11.51
N GLY A 48 8.83 5.61 12.59
CA GLY A 48 9.61 6.46 13.50
C GLY A 48 10.24 7.66 12.80
N LEU A 49 9.56 8.23 11.81
CA LEU A 49 10.01 9.40 11.06
C LEU A 49 9.78 10.65 11.91
N TYR A 50 10.56 10.81 12.98
CA TYR A 50 10.54 12.03 13.79
C TYR A 50 11.43 13.10 13.14
N ASP A 51 11.03 14.37 13.27
CA ASP A 51 11.82 15.52 12.83
C ASP A 51 12.98 15.79 13.80
#